data_AF-A0A2N1MN14-F1
#
_entry.id   AF-A0A2N1MN14-F1
#
_cell.length_a   1.000
_cell.length_b   1.000
_cell.length_c   1.000
_cell.angle_alpha   90.00
_cell.angle_beta   90.00
_cell.angle_gamma   90.00
#
_symmetry.space_group_name_H-M   'P 1'
#
loop_
_entity.id
_entity.type
_entity.pdbx_description
1 polymer ?
#
loop_
_entity_poly.entity_id
_entity_poly.type
_entity_poly.pdbx_seq_one_letter_code
_entity_poly.pdbx_strand_id
1 'polypeptide(L)'
;MDEFKVPADLGRIPGKVDCGDGFSNFTADQWQIFFTIYAMVSLWEHLSENDRKILVNFVRICLISVSRIVEVDFMREAHQRLINLVKLIEENYGRDKITPNLHLSLHLCECSLDYGPLYTFWCFSFERMNGMLGSFPNSRRKIEPEIMRRLMFDNQISNIINSGVELKGLDLISNRSSVGSLSEADQFSADEMRRFWLTSRNIHESTTTGKEAFPGEMLRPVFNDIVMSSDMLDLIVEYYMASYETMEFRKPFREGAEDSIIVQVKMNQFGRCQIGSEIFSSLISSRHVKSSFILAKFMTESGDIDCYPGQVQYFFTHAVNLPDGVRDDEICNVELWGTEFYPESRDCIIPVHHILGRFIPTKY
;
A
#
# COMPACT_ATOMS: atom_id res chain seq x y z
N MET A 1 -3.71 -2.80 -24.16
CA MET A 1 -3.02 -2.60 -22.85
C MET A 1 -2.31 -1.26 -22.75
N ASP A 2 -1.74 -0.70 -23.83
CA ASP A 2 -0.96 0.56 -23.74
C ASP A 2 -1.75 1.80 -23.27
N GLU A 3 -3.09 1.76 -23.33
CA GLU A 3 -3.97 2.81 -22.80
C GLU A 3 -4.11 2.78 -21.27
N PHE A 4 -3.73 1.67 -20.60
CA PHE A 4 -3.78 1.54 -19.14
C PHE A 4 -2.65 2.32 -18.45
N LYS A 5 -3.01 3.37 -17.70
CA LYS A 5 -2.07 4.17 -16.90
C LYS A 5 -1.91 3.59 -15.49
N VAL A 6 -1.07 2.57 -15.35
CA VAL A 6 -0.76 1.93 -14.05
C VAL A 6 0.34 2.68 -13.29
N PRO A 7 0.26 2.80 -11.95
CA PRO A 7 1.32 3.30 -11.05
C PRO A 7 2.73 2.82 -11.40
N ALA A 8 3.73 3.67 -11.20
CA ALA A 8 5.10 3.45 -11.71
C ALA A 8 5.90 2.38 -10.94
N ASP A 9 5.42 2.03 -9.74
CA ASP A 9 6.01 1.11 -8.77
C ASP A 9 5.35 -0.29 -8.81
N LEU A 10 4.15 -0.40 -9.38
CA LEU A 10 3.60 -1.68 -9.79
C LEU A 10 4.40 -2.18 -10.99
N GLY A 11 4.95 -3.39 -10.89
CA GLY A 11 5.85 -3.96 -11.89
C GLY A 11 5.27 -3.93 -13.31
N ARG A 12 6.11 -3.60 -14.30
CA ARG A 12 5.66 -3.60 -15.71
C ARG A 12 5.25 -5.01 -16.13
N ILE A 13 3.96 -5.19 -16.40
CA ILE A 13 3.50 -6.32 -17.22
C ILE A 13 4.07 -6.15 -18.64
N PRO A 14 4.56 -7.21 -19.29
CA PRO A 14 4.92 -7.18 -20.70
C PRO A 14 3.77 -6.64 -21.55
N GLY A 15 4.03 -5.62 -22.38
CA GLY A 15 2.99 -4.96 -23.20
C GLY A 15 2.26 -5.88 -24.19
N LYS A 16 2.77 -7.10 -24.38
CA LYS A 16 2.09 -8.19 -25.09
C LYS A 16 1.95 -9.39 -24.18
N VAL A 17 0.70 -9.75 -23.89
CA VAL A 17 0.30 -11.09 -23.46
C VAL A 17 0.07 -11.89 -24.75
N ASP A 18 1.16 -12.29 -25.42
CA ASP A 18 1.05 -13.12 -26.63
C ASP A 18 0.65 -14.55 -26.21
N CYS A 19 -0.53 -14.99 -26.65
CA CYS A 19 -1.03 -16.35 -26.39
C CYS A 19 -0.09 -17.40 -26.99
N GLY A 20 0.55 -18.21 -26.15
CA GLY A 20 1.55 -19.21 -26.55
C GLY A 20 2.75 -19.22 -25.62
N ASP A 21 3.95 -19.48 -26.15
CA ASP A 21 5.20 -19.61 -25.39
C ASP A 21 5.62 -18.36 -24.59
N GLY A 22 5.02 -17.20 -24.85
CA GLY A 22 5.21 -15.97 -24.06
C GLY A 22 4.38 -15.93 -22.77
N PHE A 23 3.21 -16.56 -22.77
CA PHE A 23 2.23 -16.53 -21.67
C PHE A 23 2.76 -17.22 -20.40
N SER A 24 3.47 -18.33 -20.55
CA SER A 24 4.00 -19.15 -19.44
C SER A 24 5.18 -18.52 -18.69
N ASN A 25 5.80 -17.45 -19.20
CA ASN A 25 7.00 -16.83 -18.62
C ASN A 25 6.71 -15.74 -17.57
N PHE A 26 5.44 -15.52 -17.23
CA PHE A 26 5.05 -14.51 -16.25
C PHE A 26 5.41 -14.99 -14.83
N THR A 27 6.07 -14.12 -14.06
CA THR A 27 6.33 -14.38 -12.63
C THR A 27 5.04 -14.36 -11.83
N ALA A 28 5.04 -14.92 -10.62
CA ALA A 28 3.86 -14.91 -9.75
C ALA A 28 3.36 -13.49 -9.43
N ASP A 29 4.28 -12.53 -9.25
CA ASP A 29 3.96 -11.11 -9.08
C ASP A 29 3.30 -10.51 -10.34
N GLN A 30 3.82 -10.82 -11.53
CA GLN A 30 3.19 -10.40 -12.79
C GLN A 30 1.80 -11.03 -12.99
N TRP A 31 1.59 -12.27 -12.56
CA TRP A 31 0.26 -12.89 -12.55
C TRP A 31 -0.70 -12.23 -11.56
N GLN A 32 -0.22 -11.94 -10.34
CA GLN A 32 -0.98 -11.22 -9.34
C GLN A 32 -1.44 -9.86 -9.90
N ILE A 33 -0.51 -9.04 -10.40
CA ILE A 33 -0.81 -7.74 -11.02
C ILE A 33 -1.76 -7.93 -12.22
N PHE A 34 -1.55 -8.93 -13.07
CA PHE A 34 -2.43 -9.18 -14.22
C PHE A 34 -3.87 -9.41 -13.78
N PHE A 35 -4.11 -10.33 -12.84
CA PHE A 35 -5.46 -10.67 -12.43
C PHE A 35 -6.12 -9.61 -11.55
N THR A 36 -5.39 -8.97 -10.61
CA THR A 36 -5.99 -7.96 -9.72
C THR A 36 -6.29 -6.63 -10.41
N ILE A 37 -5.60 -6.30 -11.51
CA ILE A 37 -5.71 -5.00 -12.18
C ILE A 37 -6.24 -5.09 -13.60
N TYR A 38 -5.61 -5.92 -14.44
CA TYR A 38 -5.84 -5.86 -15.89
C TYR A 38 -6.97 -6.78 -16.33
N ALA A 39 -6.98 -8.03 -15.87
CA ALA A 39 -7.82 -9.10 -16.41
C ALA A 39 -9.31 -8.74 -16.43
N MET A 40 -9.81 -8.10 -15.37
CA MET A 40 -11.20 -7.65 -15.29
C MET A 40 -11.61 -6.75 -16.46
N VAL A 41 -10.75 -5.85 -16.91
CA VAL A 41 -11.08 -4.89 -17.98
C VAL A 41 -10.62 -5.39 -19.35
N SER A 42 -9.42 -5.98 -19.44
CA SER A 42 -8.85 -6.45 -20.71
C SER A 42 -9.55 -7.69 -21.27
N LEU A 43 -10.25 -8.46 -20.43
CA LEU A 43 -10.97 -9.67 -20.86
C LEU A 43 -12.49 -9.49 -20.89
N TRP A 44 -13.08 -8.45 -20.27
CA TRP A 44 -14.53 -8.35 -20.07
C TRP A 44 -15.33 -8.59 -21.36
N GLU A 45 -15.06 -7.79 -22.40
CA GLU A 45 -15.77 -7.87 -23.70
C GLU A 45 -15.40 -9.07 -24.57
N HIS A 46 -14.48 -9.92 -24.10
CA HIS A 46 -14.05 -11.14 -24.80
C HIS A 46 -14.52 -12.43 -24.10
N LEU A 47 -15.10 -12.33 -22.91
CA LEU A 47 -15.55 -13.46 -22.10
C LEU A 47 -17.07 -13.67 -22.15
N SER A 48 -17.50 -14.93 -22.10
CA SER A 48 -18.92 -15.29 -21.96
C SER A 48 -19.46 -14.87 -20.58
N GLU A 49 -20.79 -14.87 -20.41
CA GLU A 49 -21.40 -14.50 -19.13
C GLU A 49 -20.92 -15.38 -17.96
N ASN A 50 -20.72 -16.67 -18.18
CA ASN A 50 -20.24 -17.59 -17.15
C ASN A 50 -18.75 -17.41 -16.88
N ASP A 51 -17.95 -17.07 -17.89
CA ASP A 51 -16.52 -16.78 -17.72
C ASP A 51 -16.28 -15.45 -17.00
N ARG A 52 -17.13 -14.44 -17.25
CA ARG A 52 -17.17 -13.21 -16.46
C ARG A 52 -17.45 -13.53 -14.98
N LYS A 53 -18.38 -14.44 -14.67
CA LYS A 53 -18.65 -14.89 -13.27
C LYS A 53 -17.47 -15.64 -12.65
N ILE A 54 -16.78 -16.48 -13.42
CA ILE A 54 -15.55 -17.16 -12.97
C ILE A 54 -14.47 -16.12 -12.66
N LEU A 55 -14.21 -15.18 -13.59
CA LEU A 55 -13.21 -14.13 -13.43
C LEU A 55 -13.49 -13.22 -12.22
N VAL A 56 -14.73 -12.74 -12.05
CA VAL A 56 -15.13 -11.89 -10.90
C VAL A 56 -14.85 -12.59 -9.58
N ASN A 57 -15.21 -13.87 -9.46
CA ASN A 57 -14.91 -14.63 -8.23
C ASN A 57 -13.40 -14.81 -8.06
N PHE A 58 -12.66 -15.19 -9.10
CA PHE A 58 -11.21 -15.38 -9.05
C PHE A 58 -10.47 -14.13 -8.60
N VAL A 59 -10.78 -12.98 -9.19
CA VAL A 59 -10.13 -11.70 -8.89
C VAL A 59 -10.45 -11.25 -7.46
N ARG A 60 -11.70 -11.40 -7.00
CA ARG A 60 -12.06 -11.09 -5.61
C ARG A 60 -11.38 -12.01 -4.60
N ILE A 61 -11.22 -13.30 -4.90
CA ILE A 61 -10.45 -14.24 -4.08
C ILE A 61 -8.98 -13.77 -4.03
N CYS A 62 -8.36 -13.46 -5.17
CA CYS A 62 -6.99 -12.97 -5.22
C CYS A 62 -6.79 -11.71 -4.35
N LEU A 63 -7.64 -10.69 -4.49
CA LEU A 63 -7.55 -9.44 -3.69
C LEU A 63 -7.58 -9.68 -2.18
N ILE A 64 -8.43 -10.61 -1.72
CA ILE A 64 -8.48 -10.99 -0.29
C ILE A 64 -7.23 -11.79 0.09
N SER A 65 -6.86 -12.79 -0.71
CA SER A 65 -5.76 -13.72 -0.46
C SER A 65 -4.37 -13.10 -0.43
N VAL A 66 -4.14 -11.99 -1.15
CA VAL A 66 -2.85 -11.28 -1.19
C VAL A 66 -2.72 -10.17 -0.13
N SER A 67 -3.78 -9.91 0.66
CA SER A 67 -3.77 -8.86 1.68
C SER A 67 -2.91 -9.26 2.89
N ARG A 68 -2.06 -8.35 3.39
CA ARG A 68 -1.17 -8.60 4.54
C ARG A 68 -1.90 -8.79 5.86
N ILE A 69 -3.03 -8.09 6.03
CA ILE A 69 -3.94 -8.19 7.17
C ILE A 69 -5.30 -8.56 6.59
N VAL A 70 -5.89 -9.67 7.05
CA VAL A 70 -7.17 -10.17 6.55
C VAL A 70 -8.06 -10.51 7.73
N GLU A 71 -9.31 -10.05 7.69
CA GLU A 71 -10.31 -10.45 8.68
C GLU A 71 -10.89 -11.82 8.34
N VAL A 72 -11.35 -12.51 9.39
CA VAL A 72 -12.01 -13.81 9.29
C VAL A 72 -13.20 -13.77 8.32
N ASP A 73 -13.99 -12.69 8.30
CA ASP A 73 -15.16 -12.59 7.42
C ASP A 73 -14.80 -12.38 5.94
N PHE A 74 -13.70 -11.68 5.63
CA PHE A 74 -13.17 -11.65 4.27
C PHE A 74 -12.61 -13.02 3.84
N MET A 75 -11.93 -13.76 4.73
CA MET A 75 -11.50 -15.12 4.41
C MET A 75 -12.69 -16.08 4.17
N ARG A 76 -13.78 -15.93 4.93
CA ARG A 76 -15.05 -16.64 4.68
C ARG A 76 -15.67 -16.26 3.33
N GLU A 77 -15.66 -14.98 2.96
CA GLU A 77 -16.09 -14.52 1.63
C GLU A 77 -15.27 -15.20 0.53
N ALA A 78 -13.94 -15.19 0.65
CA ALA A 78 -13.04 -15.83 -0.31
C ALA A 78 -13.31 -17.34 -0.44
N HIS A 79 -13.49 -18.06 0.67
CA HIS A 79 -13.85 -19.49 0.65
C HIS A 79 -15.18 -19.75 -0.09
N GLN A 80 -16.23 -18.99 0.22
CA GLN A 80 -17.53 -19.16 -0.44
C GLN A 80 -17.47 -18.85 -1.94
N ARG A 81 -16.70 -17.83 -2.33
CA ARG A 81 -16.46 -17.52 -3.75
C ARG A 81 -15.65 -18.59 -4.46
N LEU A 82 -14.70 -19.22 -3.77
CA LEU A 82 -13.87 -20.27 -4.34
C LEU A 82 -14.68 -21.55 -4.57
N ILE A 83 -15.59 -21.90 -3.66
CA ILE A 83 -16.60 -22.95 -3.91
C ILE A 83 -17.44 -22.63 -5.15
N ASN A 84 -17.92 -21.39 -5.27
CA ASN A 84 -18.74 -20.97 -6.41
C ASN A 84 -17.95 -21.01 -7.74
N LEU A 85 -16.68 -20.62 -7.71
CA LEU A 85 -15.76 -20.69 -8.85
C LEU A 85 -15.52 -22.14 -9.28
N VAL A 86 -15.24 -23.05 -8.35
CA VAL A 86 -15.01 -24.48 -8.65
C VAL A 86 -16.27 -25.12 -9.25
N LYS A 87 -17.46 -24.81 -8.73
CA LYS A 87 -18.74 -25.27 -9.30
C LYS A 87 -18.96 -24.74 -10.72
N LEU A 88 -18.77 -23.43 -10.94
CA LEU A 88 -18.89 -22.83 -12.26
C LEU A 88 -17.93 -23.48 -13.28
N ILE A 89 -16.71 -23.83 -12.88
CA ILE A 89 -15.77 -24.54 -13.75
C ILE A 89 -16.26 -25.97 -14.03
N GLU A 90 -16.70 -26.74 -13.03
CA GLU A 90 -17.20 -28.11 -13.24
C GLU A 90 -18.44 -28.13 -14.16
N GLU A 91 -19.37 -27.21 -13.96
CA GLU A 91 -20.63 -27.11 -14.72
C GLU A 91 -20.41 -26.68 -16.17
N ASN A 92 -19.50 -25.74 -16.46
CA ASN A 92 -19.30 -25.20 -17.80
C ASN A 92 -18.22 -25.94 -18.61
N TYR A 93 -17.21 -26.50 -17.94
CA TYR A 93 -16.03 -27.08 -18.61
C TYR A 93 -15.79 -28.56 -18.31
N GLY A 94 -16.57 -29.16 -17.40
CA GLY A 94 -16.45 -30.56 -17.04
C GLY A 94 -15.49 -30.84 -15.89
N ARG A 95 -15.72 -31.98 -15.23
CA ARG A 95 -14.95 -32.41 -14.05
C ARG A 95 -13.45 -32.61 -14.32
N ASP A 96 -13.05 -32.89 -15.56
CA ASP A 96 -11.65 -33.05 -15.94
C ASP A 96 -10.84 -31.75 -15.82
N LYS A 97 -11.50 -30.59 -15.73
CA LYS A 97 -10.84 -29.30 -15.43
C LYS A 97 -10.65 -29.04 -13.93
N ILE A 98 -11.26 -29.83 -13.05
CA ILE A 98 -11.08 -29.71 -11.60
C ILE A 98 -9.77 -30.37 -11.20
N THR A 99 -8.70 -29.59 -11.29
CA THR A 99 -7.35 -30.03 -10.92
C THR A 99 -7.20 -30.21 -9.40
N PRO A 100 -6.22 -31.01 -8.93
CA PRO A 100 -5.88 -31.09 -7.51
C PRO A 100 -5.59 -29.72 -6.87
N ASN A 101 -5.05 -28.76 -7.62
CA ASN A 101 -4.78 -27.40 -7.12
C ASN A 101 -6.08 -26.61 -6.88
N LEU A 102 -7.13 -26.80 -7.71
CA LEU A 102 -8.45 -26.22 -7.48
C LEU A 102 -9.20 -26.87 -6.31
N HIS A 103 -8.88 -28.14 -5.99
CA HIS A 103 -9.39 -28.78 -4.79
C HIS A 103 -8.65 -28.29 -3.53
N LEU A 104 -7.31 -28.30 -3.55
CA LEU A 104 -6.47 -27.87 -2.44
C LEU A 104 -6.69 -26.40 -2.08
N SER A 105 -7.00 -25.54 -3.05
CA SER A 105 -7.27 -24.13 -2.78
C SER A 105 -8.49 -23.92 -1.85
N LEU A 106 -9.46 -24.84 -1.83
CA LEU A 106 -10.63 -24.77 -0.94
C LEU A 106 -10.22 -24.75 0.55
N HIS A 107 -9.08 -25.36 0.89
CA HIS A 107 -8.52 -25.42 2.24
C HIS A 107 -7.71 -24.16 2.63
N LEU A 108 -7.49 -23.20 1.71
CA LEU A 108 -6.73 -21.98 2.02
C LEU A 108 -7.36 -21.15 3.16
N CYS A 109 -8.68 -21.21 3.33
CA CYS A 109 -9.34 -20.55 4.46
C CYS A 109 -9.02 -21.22 5.81
N GLU A 110 -8.97 -22.55 5.85
CA GLU A 110 -8.61 -23.31 7.05
C GLU A 110 -7.13 -23.05 7.39
N CYS A 111 -6.24 -23.18 6.41
CA CYS A 111 -4.82 -22.83 6.57
C CYS A 111 -4.63 -21.37 7.02
N SER A 112 -5.44 -20.43 6.53
CA SER A 112 -5.33 -19.03 6.95
C SER A 112 -5.81 -18.76 8.38
N LEU A 113 -6.67 -19.61 8.93
CA LEU A 113 -7.12 -19.54 10.32
C LEU A 113 -6.09 -20.18 11.27
N ASP A 114 -5.45 -21.26 10.84
CA ASP A 114 -4.44 -21.98 11.63
C ASP A 114 -3.07 -21.28 11.64
N TYR A 115 -2.62 -20.72 10.50
CA TYR A 115 -1.26 -20.20 10.29
C TYR A 115 -1.19 -18.68 10.04
N GLY A 116 -2.34 -17.98 10.03
CA GLY A 116 -2.44 -16.56 9.71
C GLY A 116 -2.52 -16.27 8.20
N PRO A 117 -2.42 -14.99 7.77
CA PRO A 117 -2.57 -14.59 6.37
C PRO A 117 -1.66 -15.37 5.43
N LEU A 118 -2.12 -15.73 4.22
CA LEU A 118 -1.41 -16.67 3.33
C LEU A 118 0.07 -16.33 3.10
N TYR A 119 0.40 -15.04 3.07
CA TYR A 119 1.77 -14.51 2.94
C TYR A 119 2.76 -15.10 3.98
N THR A 120 2.29 -15.49 5.17
CA THR A 120 3.14 -16.04 6.24
C THR A 120 3.70 -17.42 5.93
N PHE A 121 3.00 -18.21 5.11
CA PHE A 121 3.35 -19.60 4.78
C PHE A 121 3.56 -19.86 3.28
N TRP A 122 3.63 -18.81 2.45
CA TRP A 122 4.00 -18.93 1.04
C TRP A 122 5.45 -19.39 0.83
N CYS A 123 5.66 -20.19 -0.21
CA CYS A 123 6.96 -20.78 -0.53
C CYS A 123 8.03 -19.78 -1.02
N PHE A 124 7.69 -18.53 -1.33
CA PHE A 124 8.63 -17.53 -1.87
C PHE A 124 9.84 -17.27 -0.97
N SER A 125 9.67 -17.35 0.36
CA SER A 125 10.77 -17.24 1.32
C SER A 125 11.78 -18.40 1.13
N PHE A 126 11.28 -19.63 0.99
CA PHE A 126 12.09 -20.82 0.72
C PHE A 126 12.71 -20.80 -0.68
N GLU A 127 11.98 -20.39 -1.72
CA GLU A 127 12.53 -20.20 -3.06
C GLU A 127 13.65 -19.18 -3.10
N ARG A 128 13.50 -18.05 -2.38
CA ARG A 128 14.55 -17.04 -2.24
C ARG A 128 15.76 -17.57 -1.48
N MET A 129 15.56 -18.33 -0.40
CA MET A 129 16.65 -19.01 0.32
C MET A 129 17.38 -20.02 -0.58
N ASN A 130 16.65 -20.79 -1.41
CA ASN A 130 17.25 -21.68 -2.40
C ASN A 130 18.07 -20.92 -3.44
N GLY A 131 17.59 -19.76 -3.90
CA GLY A 131 18.34 -18.85 -4.78
C GLY A 131 19.61 -18.31 -4.13
N MET A 132 19.55 -17.90 -2.86
CA MET A 132 20.72 -17.48 -2.09
C MET A 132 21.73 -18.62 -1.93
N LEU A 133 21.29 -19.82 -1.55
CA LEU A 133 22.13 -21.01 -1.44
C LEU A 133 22.79 -21.38 -2.78
N GLY A 134 22.04 -21.32 -3.88
CA GLY A 134 22.53 -21.55 -5.24
C GLY A 134 23.51 -20.48 -5.74
N SER A 135 23.47 -19.27 -5.19
CA SER A 135 24.39 -18.18 -5.52
C SER A 135 25.79 -18.34 -4.92
N PHE A 136 25.97 -19.22 -3.94
CA PHE A 136 27.28 -19.42 -3.30
C PHE A 136 28.29 -20.04 -4.27
N PRO A 137 29.51 -19.47 -4.39
CA PRO A 137 30.58 -20.07 -5.18
C PRO A 137 30.88 -21.49 -4.67
N ASN A 138 30.67 -22.48 -5.52
CA ASN A 138 30.91 -23.88 -5.23
C ASN A 138 31.64 -24.57 -6.39
N SER A 139 32.40 -25.62 -6.07
CA SER A 139 33.20 -26.40 -7.03
C SER A 139 32.36 -27.35 -7.89
N ARG A 140 31.05 -27.43 -7.63
CA ARG A 140 30.10 -28.44 -8.15
C ARG A 140 30.49 -29.90 -7.84
N ARG A 141 31.46 -30.16 -6.95
CA ARG A 141 31.90 -31.51 -6.58
C ARG A 141 31.37 -31.99 -5.23
N LYS A 142 31.29 -31.09 -4.24
CA LYS A 142 30.79 -31.35 -2.89
C LYS A 142 30.09 -30.08 -2.37
N ILE A 143 28.87 -29.86 -2.85
CA ILE A 143 28.14 -28.59 -2.66
C ILE A 143 27.79 -28.39 -1.18
N GLU A 144 27.25 -29.42 -0.52
CA GLU A 144 26.77 -29.35 0.85
C GLU A 144 27.91 -29.09 1.86
N PRO A 145 29.07 -29.77 1.81
CA PRO A 145 30.21 -29.45 2.67
C PRO A 145 30.88 -28.11 2.37
N GLU A 146 30.72 -27.54 1.16
CA GLU A 146 31.22 -26.21 0.82
C GLU A 146 30.31 -25.11 1.38
N ILE A 147 28.99 -25.23 1.21
CA ILE A 147 27.99 -24.34 1.81
C ILE A 147 28.08 -24.39 3.35
N MET A 148 28.14 -25.57 3.96
CA MET A 148 28.27 -25.73 5.42
C MET A 148 29.51 -24.99 5.97
N ARG A 149 30.68 -25.17 5.33
CA ARG A 149 31.89 -24.44 5.74
C ARG A 149 31.75 -22.93 5.57
N ARG A 150 31.11 -22.48 4.50
CA ARG A 150 30.86 -21.04 4.27
C ARG A 150 29.99 -20.44 5.37
N LEU A 151 28.87 -21.07 5.70
CA LEU A 151 27.97 -20.63 6.77
C LEU A 151 28.67 -20.60 8.14
N MET A 152 29.52 -21.59 8.44
CA MET A 152 30.32 -21.60 9.67
C MET A 152 31.32 -20.43 9.72
N PHE A 153 32.02 -20.13 8.62
CA PHE A 153 32.92 -18.99 8.54
C PHE A 153 32.17 -17.64 8.66
N ASP A 154 31.07 -17.46 7.93
CA ASP A 154 30.31 -16.21 7.95
C ASP A 154 29.70 -15.96 9.36
N ASN A 155 29.27 -17.02 10.07
CA ASN A 155 28.84 -16.94 11.47
C ASN A 155 30.01 -16.60 12.43
N GLN A 156 31.19 -17.21 12.27
CA GLN A 156 32.38 -16.84 13.05
C GLN A 156 32.77 -15.37 12.85
N ILE A 157 32.71 -14.86 11.62
CA ILE A 157 32.94 -13.44 11.30
C ILE A 157 31.90 -12.54 12.00
N SER A 158 30.61 -12.89 11.91
CA SER A 158 29.54 -12.14 12.60
C SER A 158 29.76 -12.08 14.12
N ASN A 159 30.15 -13.19 14.75
CA ASN A 159 30.47 -13.21 16.19
C ASN A 159 31.69 -12.35 16.53
N ILE A 160 32.70 -12.28 15.66
CA ILE A 160 33.86 -11.40 15.85
C ILE A 160 33.44 -9.92 15.74
N ILE A 161 32.65 -9.55 14.74
CA ILE A 161 32.11 -8.19 14.58
C ILE A 161 31.29 -7.78 15.82
N ASN A 162 30.39 -8.66 16.27
CA ASN A 162 29.52 -8.41 17.42
C ASN A 162 30.22 -8.51 18.78
N SER A 163 31.48 -8.97 18.84
CA SER A 163 32.24 -9.09 20.10
C SER A 163 32.73 -7.76 20.67
N GLY A 164 32.65 -6.66 19.91
CA GLY A 164 33.09 -5.33 20.33
C GLY A 164 34.60 -5.16 20.46
N VAL A 165 35.41 -6.14 20.02
CA VAL A 165 36.87 -6.06 20.05
C VAL A 165 37.36 -5.24 18.85
N GLU A 166 38.07 -4.13 19.10
CA GLU A 166 38.74 -3.36 18.04
C GLU A 166 39.90 -4.17 17.40
N LEU A 167 39.57 -4.96 16.38
CA LEU A 167 40.54 -5.66 15.54
C LEU A 167 40.84 -4.83 14.30
N LYS A 168 42.13 -4.50 14.10
CA LYS A 168 42.61 -3.84 12.88
C LYS A 168 42.21 -4.67 11.66
N GLY A 169 41.37 -4.10 10.80
CA GLY A 169 40.89 -4.72 9.57
C GLY A 169 39.41 -5.12 9.57
N LEU A 170 38.66 -4.91 10.65
CA LEU A 170 37.19 -5.08 10.65
C LEU A 170 36.50 -4.28 9.53
N ASP A 171 37.00 -3.08 9.21
CA ASP A 171 36.52 -2.23 8.11
C ASP A 171 36.59 -2.92 6.73
N LEU A 172 37.52 -3.87 6.54
CA LEU A 172 37.66 -4.66 5.31
C LEU A 172 36.66 -5.82 5.22
N ILE A 173 35.98 -6.13 6.33
CA ILE A 173 34.97 -7.19 6.47
C ILE A 173 33.58 -6.56 6.66
N SER A 174 33.41 -5.30 6.24
CA SER A 174 32.16 -4.55 6.34
C SER A 174 30.97 -5.37 5.84
N ASN A 175 29.87 -5.35 6.60
CA ASN A 175 28.63 -6.03 6.25
C ASN A 175 28.25 -5.73 4.80
N ARG A 176 28.05 -6.78 3.99
CA ARG A 176 27.42 -6.61 2.68
C ARG A 176 26.07 -5.91 2.91
N SER A 177 25.86 -4.77 2.26
CA SER A 177 24.55 -4.15 2.18
C SER A 177 23.54 -5.21 1.73
N SER A 178 22.40 -5.31 2.42
CA SER A 178 21.34 -6.21 1.97
C SER A 178 20.84 -5.69 0.62
N VAL A 179 20.96 -6.52 -0.41
CA VAL A 179 20.56 -6.14 -1.77
C VAL A 179 19.20 -6.77 -2.06
N GLY A 180 18.18 -5.91 -2.18
CA GLY A 180 16.84 -6.28 -2.62
C GLY A 180 15.73 -5.66 -1.78
N SER A 181 14.50 -5.73 -2.31
CA SER A 181 13.26 -5.08 -1.87
C SER A 181 12.73 -5.39 -0.45
N LEU A 182 13.53 -6.00 0.43
CA LEU A 182 13.18 -6.24 1.82
C LEU A 182 13.90 -5.32 2.82
N SER A 183 14.98 -4.62 2.42
CA SER A 183 15.59 -3.59 3.27
C SER A 183 14.65 -2.42 3.59
N GLU A 184 13.60 -2.25 2.79
CA GLU A 184 12.53 -1.26 2.98
C GLU A 184 11.31 -1.82 3.74
N ALA A 185 11.25 -3.14 3.96
CA ALA A 185 10.13 -3.80 4.64
C ALA A 185 10.32 -3.90 6.16
N ASP A 186 11.58 -3.95 6.63
CA ASP A 186 11.95 -4.19 8.04
C ASP A 186 11.74 -2.98 8.98
N GLN A 187 11.14 -1.87 8.52
CA GLN A 187 10.94 -0.66 9.32
C GLN A 187 9.58 -0.57 10.03
N PHE A 188 8.63 -1.47 9.77
CA PHE A 188 7.26 -1.36 10.30
C PHE A 188 6.91 -2.50 11.25
N SER A 189 6.52 -2.15 12.48
CA SER A 189 5.94 -3.14 13.39
C SER A 189 4.51 -3.51 12.97
N ALA A 190 4.11 -4.75 13.27
CA ALA A 190 2.75 -5.21 13.02
C ALA A 190 1.69 -4.34 13.75
N ASP A 191 2.04 -3.80 14.92
CA ASP A 191 1.16 -2.94 15.74
C ASP A 191 0.99 -1.53 15.16
N GLU A 192 1.97 -1.00 14.44
CA GLU A 192 1.85 0.27 13.70
C GLU A 192 0.92 0.11 12.50
N MET A 193 1.16 -0.92 11.69
CA MET A 193 0.33 -1.19 10.50
C MET A 193 -1.11 -1.56 10.91
N ARG A 194 -1.30 -2.28 12.02
CA ARG A 194 -2.64 -2.56 12.58
C ARG A 194 -3.33 -1.29 13.08
N ARG A 195 -2.63 -0.37 13.75
CA ARG A 195 -3.22 0.90 14.21
C ARG A 195 -3.69 1.76 13.04
N PHE A 196 -2.80 2.00 12.06
CA PHE A 196 -3.12 2.76 10.86
C PHE A 196 -4.35 2.21 10.10
N TRP A 197 -4.43 0.88 9.99
CA TRP A 197 -5.53 0.20 9.31
C TRP A 197 -6.85 0.20 10.09
N LEU A 198 -6.82 0.28 11.43
CA LEU A 198 -8.04 0.49 12.23
C LEU A 198 -8.58 1.91 12.04
N THR A 199 -7.69 2.92 12.03
CA THR A 199 -8.05 4.32 11.75
C THR A 199 -8.71 4.49 10.38
N SER A 200 -8.24 3.79 9.35
CA SER A 200 -8.82 3.86 8.00
C SER A 200 -10.20 3.19 7.86
N ARG A 201 -10.62 2.39 8.84
CA ARG A 201 -11.88 1.63 8.82
C ARG A 201 -12.96 2.21 9.73
N ASN A 202 -12.61 2.54 10.96
CA ASN A 202 -13.54 2.93 12.02
C ASN A 202 -13.74 4.46 12.08
N ILE A 203 -14.08 5.06 10.94
CA ILE A 203 -14.29 6.52 10.77
C ILE A 203 -15.34 7.08 11.74
N HIS A 204 -16.29 6.25 12.20
CA HIS A 204 -17.28 6.63 13.23
C HIS A 204 -16.74 6.62 14.67
N GLU A 205 -15.70 5.84 14.98
CA GLU A 205 -15.23 5.61 16.36
C GLU A 205 -13.92 6.35 16.66
N SER A 206 -13.13 6.66 15.62
CA SER A 206 -11.92 7.48 15.74
C SER A 206 -11.98 8.68 14.79
N THR A 207 -12.33 9.84 15.33
CA THR A 207 -12.17 11.14 14.65
C THR A 207 -10.70 11.31 14.29
N THR A 208 -10.38 11.13 13.00
CA THR A 208 -9.00 11.22 12.50
C THR A 208 -8.70 12.66 12.17
N THR A 209 -7.81 13.27 12.94
CA THR A 209 -7.54 14.72 12.96
C THR A 209 -6.29 15.13 12.19
N GLY A 210 -5.56 14.16 11.64
CA GLY A 210 -4.25 14.35 11.00
C GLY A 210 -3.08 14.42 11.99
N LYS A 211 -3.36 14.40 13.30
CA LYS A 211 -2.37 14.35 14.40
C LYS A 211 -1.93 12.93 14.74
N GLU A 212 -2.65 11.92 14.25
CA GLU A 212 -2.37 10.51 14.55
C GLU A 212 -0.99 10.12 13.99
N ALA A 213 -0.19 9.36 14.76
CA ALA A 213 1.10 8.88 14.30
C ALA A 213 0.95 8.10 12.98
N PHE A 214 1.62 8.55 11.92
CA PHE A 214 1.58 7.90 10.61
C PHE A 214 2.83 7.01 10.43
N PRO A 215 2.66 5.71 10.08
CA PRO A 215 3.78 4.83 9.81
C PRO A 215 4.26 5.03 8.38
N GLY A 216 5.05 6.08 8.18
CA GLY A 216 5.50 6.48 6.85
C GLY A 216 6.62 7.52 6.83
N GLU A 217 6.99 7.94 5.62
CA GLU A 217 7.92 9.05 5.37
C GLU A 217 7.39 9.94 4.24
N MET A 218 7.52 11.25 4.39
CA MET A 218 7.24 12.21 3.31
C MET A 218 8.45 12.36 2.40
N LEU A 219 8.27 12.08 1.10
CA LEU A 219 9.35 11.91 0.13
C LEU A 219 9.40 13.04 -0.91
N ARG A 220 10.62 13.29 -1.42
CA ARG A 220 10.93 14.35 -2.41
C ARG A 220 10.03 14.30 -3.66
N PRO A 221 9.73 15.45 -4.32
CA PRO A 221 10.18 16.81 -4.00
C PRO A 221 9.62 17.35 -2.67
N VAL A 222 10.33 18.27 -2.03
CA VAL A 222 9.93 18.90 -0.76
C VAL A 222 10.04 20.41 -0.92
N PHE A 223 9.04 21.14 -0.45
CA PHE A 223 8.94 22.59 -0.49
C PHE A 223 8.52 23.12 0.89
N ASN A 224 9.47 23.66 1.64
CA ASN A 224 9.20 24.15 3.00
C ASN A 224 8.66 25.58 2.99
N ASP A 225 7.95 25.98 4.05
CA ASP A 225 7.49 27.35 4.29
C ASP A 225 6.60 27.95 3.17
N ILE A 226 5.89 27.11 2.41
CA ILE A 226 4.97 27.54 1.34
C ILE A 226 3.84 28.37 1.95
N VAL A 227 3.68 29.61 1.46
CA VAL A 227 2.56 30.48 1.84
C VAL A 227 1.29 30.02 1.13
N MET A 228 0.25 29.75 1.91
CA MET A 228 -1.02 29.23 1.43
C MET A 228 -1.87 30.31 0.74
N SER A 229 -2.73 29.91 -0.20
CA SER A 229 -3.70 30.81 -0.81
C SER A 229 -4.78 31.22 0.21
N SER A 230 -5.55 32.28 -0.09
CA SER A 230 -6.71 32.62 0.74
C SER A 230 -7.70 31.45 0.80
N ASP A 231 -7.94 30.80 -0.35
CA ASP A 231 -8.98 29.78 -0.47
C ASP A 231 -8.57 28.53 0.32
N MET A 232 -7.31 28.08 0.21
CA MET A 232 -6.76 26.99 1.05
C MET A 232 -6.80 27.33 2.54
N LEU A 233 -6.63 28.61 2.92
CA LEU A 233 -6.80 29.05 4.31
C LEU A 233 -8.27 29.08 4.77
N ASP A 234 -9.27 29.15 3.89
CA ASP A 234 -10.68 28.90 4.28
C ASP A 234 -10.87 27.39 4.47
N LEU A 235 -10.44 26.57 3.51
CA LEU A 235 -10.57 25.11 3.54
C LEU A 235 -9.92 24.46 4.77
N ILE A 236 -8.70 24.88 5.16
CA ILE A 236 -8.03 24.39 6.37
C ILE A 236 -8.76 24.81 7.66
N VAL A 237 -9.34 26.01 7.69
CA VAL A 237 -10.14 26.45 8.84
C VAL A 237 -11.40 25.59 8.94
N GLU A 238 -12.12 25.37 7.85
CA GLU A 238 -13.30 24.49 7.79
C GLU A 238 -12.96 23.04 8.20
N TYR A 239 -11.84 22.51 7.72
CA TYR A 239 -11.32 21.19 8.09
C TYR A 239 -11.01 21.08 9.59
N TYR A 240 -10.34 22.08 10.19
CA TYR A 240 -10.04 22.05 11.63
C TYR A 240 -11.28 22.26 12.50
N MET A 241 -12.21 23.13 12.10
CA MET A 241 -13.51 23.27 12.78
C MET A 241 -14.32 21.95 12.77
N ALA A 242 -14.22 21.17 11.70
CA ALA A 242 -14.87 19.86 11.60
C ALA A 242 -14.13 18.77 12.39
N SER A 243 -12.79 18.80 12.40
CA SER A 243 -11.96 17.77 13.05
C SER A 243 -11.85 17.93 14.57
N TYR A 244 -11.98 19.16 15.07
CA TYR A 244 -11.83 19.52 16.48
C TYR A 244 -13.08 20.29 16.95
N GLU A 245 -14.23 19.59 17.02
CA GLU A 245 -15.57 20.16 17.30
C GLU A 245 -15.66 21.08 18.54
N THR A 246 -14.74 20.95 19.49
CA THR A 246 -14.67 21.71 20.75
C THR A 246 -13.82 22.98 20.69
N MET A 247 -13.19 23.29 19.54
CA MET A 247 -12.22 24.38 19.38
C MET A 247 -12.63 25.34 18.25
N GLU A 248 -12.39 26.64 18.44
CA GLU A 248 -12.57 27.63 17.38
C GLU A 248 -11.25 27.91 16.64
N PHE A 249 -11.28 27.85 15.31
CA PHE A 249 -10.18 28.19 14.42
C PHE A 249 -10.53 29.41 13.57
N ARG A 250 -9.52 30.24 13.28
CA ARG A 250 -9.69 31.37 12.36
C ARG A 250 -8.47 31.67 11.52
N LYS A 251 -8.73 32.35 10.41
CA LYS A 251 -7.70 33.01 9.60
C LYS A 251 -6.97 34.09 10.41
N PRO A 252 -5.66 34.27 10.18
CA PRO A 252 -4.96 35.44 10.67
C PRO A 252 -5.57 36.71 10.07
N PHE A 253 -5.54 37.80 10.84
CA PHE A 253 -6.06 39.13 10.49
C PHE A 253 -7.60 39.28 10.37
N ARG A 254 -8.42 38.26 10.67
CA ARG A 254 -9.85 38.46 10.96
C ARG A 254 -10.11 38.62 12.46
N GLU A 255 -11.10 39.44 12.82
CA GLU A 255 -11.68 39.47 14.16
C GLU A 255 -12.34 38.11 14.48
N GLY A 256 -12.32 37.70 15.75
CA GLY A 256 -12.85 36.44 16.26
C GLY A 256 -12.77 36.40 17.78
N ALA A 257 -13.24 35.33 18.42
CA ALA A 257 -13.19 35.19 19.88
C ALA A 257 -11.76 35.25 20.42
N GLU A 258 -11.57 35.73 21.66
CA GLU A 258 -10.24 35.87 22.27
C GLU A 258 -9.49 34.52 22.36
N ASP A 259 -10.23 33.43 22.59
CA ASP A 259 -9.69 32.07 22.72
C ASP A 259 -9.53 31.32 21.37
N SER A 260 -9.81 31.96 20.22
CA SER A 260 -9.77 31.30 18.91
C SER A 260 -8.34 31.08 18.38
N ILE A 261 -8.07 29.85 17.93
CA ILE A 261 -6.79 29.39 17.42
C ILE A 261 -6.53 29.99 16.03
N ILE A 262 -5.42 30.72 15.89
CA ILE A 262 -5.00 31.30 14.62
C ILE A 262 -4.29 30.22 13.79
N VAL A 263 -4.85 29.90 12.62
CA VAL A 263 -4.23 29.01 11.63
C VAL A 263 -2.99 29.70 11.04
N GLN A 264 -1.87 28.98 10.95
CA GLN A 264 -0.64 29.52 10.37
C GLN A 264 -0.80 29.68 8.85
N VAL A 265 -0.11 30.66 8.23
CA VAL A 265 -0.18 30.87 6.77
C VAL A 265 0.76 29.99 5.96
N LYS A 266 1.48 29.09 6.61
CA LYS A 266 2.59 28.32 6.03
C LYS A 266 2.41 26.82 6.23
N MET A 267 2.73 26.06 5.19
CA MET A 267 2.85 24.60 5.23
C MET A 267 4.13 24.14 4.54
N ASN A 268 4.59 22.91 4.84
CA ASN A 268 5.60 22.23 4.04
C ASN A 268 4.87 21.29 3.07
N GLN A 269 5.19 21.31 1.77
CA GLN A 269 4.59 20.44 0.76
C GLN A 269 5.56 19.34 0.32
N PHE A 270 5.04 18.15 0.05
CA PHE A 270 5.79 16.96 -0.32
C PHE A 270 5.15 16.28 -1.53
N GLY A 271 5.98 15.85 -2.48
CA GLY A 271 5.50 15.29 -3.74
C GLY A 271 5.16 13.80 -3.71
N ARG A 272 5.58 13.09 -2.66
CA ARG A 272 5.31 11.67 -2.46
C ARG A 272 5.16 11.38 -0.96
N CYS A 273 4.41 10.36 -0.62
CA CYS A 273 4.26 9.84 0.74
C CYS A 273 4.46 8.33 0.70
N GLN A 274 5.37 7.80 1.52
CA GLN A 274 5.52 6.37 1.73
C GLN A 274 4.71 5.94 2.95
N ILE A 275 3.90 4.90 2.81
CA ILE A 275 3.15 4.27 3.89
C ILE A 275 3.44 2.78 3.84
N GLY A 276 4.08 2.24 4.87
CA GLY A 276 4.63 0.90 4.79
C GLY A 276 5.63 0.75 3.62
N SER A 277 5.37 -0.21 2.73
CA SER A 277 6.15 -0.42 1.50
C SER A 277 5.53 0.21 0.25
N GLU A 278 4.45 0.99 0.38
CA GLU A 278 3.76 1.63 -0.75
C GLU A 278 4.14 3.11 -0.84
N ILE A 279 4.50 3.59 -2.04
CA ILE A 279 4.86 4.99 -2.28
C ILE A 279 3.75 5.67 -3.09
N PHE A 280 2.92 6.44 -2.43
CA PHE A 280 1.94 7.30 -3.07
C PHE A 280 2.62 8.54 -3.65
N SER A 281 2.17 8.99 -4.81
CA SER A 281 2.68 10.18 -5.48
C SER A 281 1.60 11.26 -5.57
N SER A 282 1.97 12.42 -6.07
CA SER A 282 1.08 13.56 -6.28
C SER A 282 1.35 14.24 -7.62
N LEU A 283 0.51 15.20 -8.02
CA LEU A 283 0.66 15.92 -9.30
C LEU A 283 1.97 16.75 -9.35
N ILE A 284 2.40 17.35 -8.23
CA ILE A 284 3.68 18.08 -8.15
C ILE A 284 4.90 17.18 -8.43
N SER A 285 4.75 15.85 -8.27
CA SER A 285 5.74 14.85 -8.68
C SER A 285 5.49 14.40 -10.12
N SER A 286 5.76 15.29 -11.07
CA SER A 286 5.44 15.13 -12.51
C SER A 286 5.98 13.83 -13.16
N ARG A 287 7.05 13.24 -12.62
CA ARG A 287 7.61 11.95 -13.08
C ARG A 287 6.80 10.73 -12.64
N HIS A 288 5.97 10.86 -11.61
CA HIS A 288 5.29 9.77 -10.92
C HIS A 288 3.76 9.97 -10.81
N VAL A 289 3.18 10.87 -11.60
CA VAL A 289 1.73 11.19 -11.64
C VAL A 289 0.84 9.93 -11.75
N LYS A 290 1.29 8.85 -12.37
CA LYS A 290 0.53 7.58 -12.42
C LYS A 290 0.26 6.97 -11.03
N SER A 291 1.13 7.20 -10.05
CA SER A 291 0.96 6.74 -8.66
C SER A 291 0.24 7.78 -7.77
N SER A 292 -0.39 8.81 -8.36
CA SER A 292 -1.18 9.84 -7.63
C SER A 292 -2.69 9.58 -7.54
N PHE A 293 -3.17 8.50 -8.16
CA PHE A 293 -4.58 8.10 -8.10
C PHE A 293 -4.80 7.17 -6.91
N ILE A 294 -5.60 7.63 -5.94
CA ILE A 294 -5.85 6.97 -4.66
C ILE A 294 -7.33 6.69 -4.44
N LEU A 295 -7.64 5.64 -3.68
CA LEU A 295 -8.93 5.45 -3.05
C LEU A 295 -8.80 5.94 -1.61
N ALA A 296 -9.61 6.93 -1.24
CA ALA A 296 -9.74 7.40 0.13
C ALA A 296 -11.13 7.02 0.67
N LYS A 297 -11.23 6.73 1.96
CA LYS A 297 -12.51 6.51 2.64
C LYS A 297 -12.63 7.51 3.78
N PHE A 298 -13.59 8.40 3.67
CA PHE A 298 -13.83 9.50 4.61
C PHE A 298 -15.34 9.75 4.74
N MET A 299 -15.72 10.60 5.69
CA MET A 299 -17.10 11.08 5.84
C MET A 299 -17.23 12.44 5.16
N THR A 300 -18.22 12.62 4.30
CA THR A 300 -18.52 13.90 3.63
C THR A 300 -19.27 14.87 4.57
N GLU A 301 -19.44 16.13 4.16
CA GLU A 301 -20.31 17.09 4.85
C GLU A 301 -21.75 16.60 5.08
N SER A 302 -22.27 15.73 4.20
CA SER A 302 -23.60 15.12 4.32
C SER A 302 -23.68 14.02 5.38
N GLY A 303 -22.54 13.60 5.95
CA GLY A 303 -22.46 12.46 6.88
C GLY A 303 -22.39 11.09 6.20
N ASP A 304 -22.34 11.06 4.86
CA ASP A 304 -22.18 9.83 4.09
C ASP A 304 -20.73 9.33 4.20
N ILE A 305 -20.54 8.02 4.37
CA ILE A 305 -19.23 7.38 4.32
C ILE A 305 -19.19 6.45 3.11
N ASP A 306 -18.31 6.75 2.16
CA ASP A 306 -18.04 5.90 1.00
C ASP A 306 -16.53 5.89 0.66
N CYS A 307 -16.16 5.11 -0.35
CA CYS A 307 -14.80 5.03 -0.90
C CYS A 307 -14.70 5.87 -2.16
N TYR A 308 -14.07 7.04 -2.08
CA TYR A 308 -13.97 8.00 -3.16
C TYR A 308 -12.63 7.87 -3.92
N PRO A 309 -12.65 7.69 -5.26
CA PRO A 309 -11.44 7.68 -6.09
C PRO A 309 -11.01 9.11 -6.44
N GLY A 310 -9.80 9.51 -6.06
CA GLY A 310 -9.27 10.86 -6.25
C GLY A 310 -7.81 10.96 -6.71
N GLN A 311 -7.39 12.14 -7.17
CA GLN A 311 -6.01 12.39 -7.58
C GLN A 311 -5.35 13.41 -6.64
N VAL A 312 -4.26 13.01 -5.98
CA VAL A 312 -3.51 13.86 -5.03
C VAL A 312 -2.77 14.99 -5.77
N GLN A 313 -3.01 16.28 -5.42
CA GLN A 313 -2.17 17.38 -5.92
C GLN A 313 -0.80 17.41 -5.23
N TYR A 314 -0.78 17.36 -3.88
CA TYR A 314 0.41 17.29 -3.03
C TYR A 314 0.07 16.73 -1.64
N PHE A 315 1.08 16.25 -0.91
CA PHE A 315 0.98 15.97 0.53
C PHE A 315 1.50 17.20 1.28
N PHE A 316 1.05 17.49 2.50
CA PHE A 316 1.59 18.59 3.28
C PHE A 316 1.68 18.33 4.79
N THR A 317 2.57 19.07 5.46
CA THR A 317 2.55 19.24 6.90
C THR A 317 2.23 20.68 7.28
N HIS A 318 1.38 20.85 8.29
CA HIS A 318 0.96 22.15 8.79
C HIS A 318 1.04 22.18 10.33
N ALA A 319 1.60 23.25 10.91
CA ALA A 319 1.78 23.38 12.35
C ALA A 319 0.61 24.13 13.00
N VAL A 320 0.06 23.58 14.08
CA VAL A 320 -1.09 24.15 14.81
C VAL A 320 -0.76 24.26 16.29
N ASN A 321 -1.04 25.43 16.88
CA ASN A 321 -0.80 25.68 18.30
C ASN A 321 -2.06 25.33 19.10
N LEU A 322 -2.19 24.05 19.49
CA LEU A 322 -3.29 23.57 20.33
C LEU A 322 -3.07 23.97 21.81
N PRO A 323 -4.13 24.22 22.61
CA PRO A 323 -4.00 24.74 23.97
C PRO A 323 -3.43 23.76 25.00
N ASP A 324 -3.34 22.46 24.72
CA ASP A 324 -2.89 21.39 25.65
C ASP A 324 -1.38 21.39 25.97
N GLY A 325 -0.68 22.51 25.72
CA GLY A 325 0.71 22.72 26.14
C GLY A 325 1.77 21.96 25.33
N VAL A 326 1.38 21.16 24.33
CA VAL A 326 2.30 20.57 23.35
C VAL A 326 2.43 21.53 22.17
N ARG A 327 3.67 22.00 21.91
CA ARG A 327 4.00 22.54 20.59
C ARG A 327 4.07 21.34 19.64
N ASP A 328 2.95 21.03 18.99
CA ASP A 328 2.89 19.97 18.00
C ASP A 328 3.49 20.46 16.68
N ASP A 329 4.76 20.09 16.47
CA ASP A 329 5.43 20.25 15.19
C ASP A 329 4.86 19.20 14.22
N GLU A 330 4.11 19.67 13.22
CA GLU A 330 3.65 18.95 11.99
C GLU A 330 2.41 18.01 12.08
N ILE A 331 1.22 18.52 11.71
CA ILE A 331 0.03 17.73 11.32
C ILE A 331 0.14 17.33 9.84
N CYS A 332 -0.05 16.04 9.50
CA CYS A 332 0.04 15.53 8.12
C CYS A 332 -1.32 15.49 7.41
N ASN A 333 -1.59 16.47 6.54
CA ASN A 333 -2.82 16.57 5.76
C ASN A 333 -2.54 16.50 4.23
N VAL A 334 -3.54 16.22 3.40
CA VAL A 334 -3.39 16.02 1.94
C VAL A 334 -4.50 16.75 1.17
N GLU A 335 -4.19 17.37 0.03
CA GLU A 335 -5.08 18.23 -0.77
C GLU A 335 -4.51 18.37 -2.22
N LEU A 336 -5.18 18.77 -3.31
CA LEU A 336 -6.60 18.91 -3.72
C LEU A 336 -6.86 17.95 -4.92
N TRP A 337 -7.91 18.16 -5.70
CA TRP A 337 -8.38 17.30 -6.81
C TRP A 337 -8.56 18.07 -8.14
N GLY A 338 -8.49 17.38 -9.28
CA GLY A 338 -8.79 17.91 -10.63
C GLY A 338 -8.23 17.03 -11.75
N THR A 339 -8.91 16.75 -12.87
CA THR A 339 -9.74 17.68 -13.65
C THR A 339 -11.20 17.28 -13.95
N GLU A 340 -11.70 16.11 -13.53
CA GLU A 340 -13.13 15.71 -13.73
C GLU A 340 -13.72 14.95 -12.51
N PHE A 341 -13.49 15.43 -11.29
CA PHE A 341 -14.21 15.01 -10.07
C PHE A 341 -14.52 16.25 -9.19
N TYR A 342 -15.21 16.07 -8.06
CA TYR A 342 -15.88 17.07 -7.21
C TYR A 342 -15.22 18.48 -7.12
N PRO A 343 -16.03 19.56 -7.02
CA PRO A 343 -15.51 20.91 -6.80
C PRO A 343 -14.75 21.01 -5.47
N GLU A 344 -13.81 21.94 -5.41
CA GLU A 344 -12.94 22.16 -4.25
C GLU A 344 -13.76 22.49 -2.99
N SER A 345 -13.58 21.70 -1.93
CA SER A 345 -14.24 21.84 -0.62
C SER A 345 -13.36 21.26 0.50
N ARG A 346 -13.76 21.45 1.76
CA ARG A 346 -13.00 20.91 2.91
C ARG A 346 -12.82 19.38 2.84
N ASP A 347 -13.75 18.67 2.21
CA ASP A 347 -13.74 17.21 2.03
C ASP A 347 -12.61 16.76 1.08
N CYS A 348 -11.95 17.69 0.40
CA CYS A 348 -10.72 17.46 -0.34
C CYS A 348 -9.45 17.46 0.54
N ILE A 349 -9.55 17.90 1.80
CA ILE A 349 -8.48 17.78 2.81
C ILE A 349 -8.64 16.44 3.54
N ILE A 350 -7.74 15.50 3.26
CA ILE A 350 -7.86 14.11 3.71
C ILE A 350 -6.61 13.71 4.54
N PRO A 351 -6.76 13.18 5.76
CA PRO A 351 -5.64 12.58 6.50
C PRO A 351 -5.00 11.42 5.73
N VAL A 352 -3.68 11.25 5.81
CA VAL A 352 -2.99 10.12 5.16
C VAL A 352 -3.53 8.75 5.61
N HIS A 353 -4.09 8.67 6.81
CA HIS A 353 -4.73 7.47 7.39
C HIS A 353 -6.05 7.07 6.73
N HIS A 354 -6.66 7.93 5.91
CA HIS A 354 -7.87 7.59 5.15
C HIS A 354 -7.58 7.03 3.75
N ILE A 355 -6.30 6.97 3.34
CA ILE A 355 -5.87 6.34 2.10
C ILE A 355 -5.99 4.82 2.24
N LEU A 356 -6.91 4.21 1.48
CA LEU A 356 -7.11 2.75 1.44
C LEU A 356 -6.18 2.03 0.45
N GLY A 357 -5.66 2.76 -0.54
CA GLY A 357 -4.81 2.21 -1.60
C GLY A 357 -4.90 3.03 -2.88
N ARG A 358 -4.56 2.42 -4.01
CA ARG A 358 -4.58 3.07 -5.34
C ARG A 358 -5.72 2.56 -6.21
N PHE A 359 -6.19 3.40 -7.13
CA PHE A 359 -6.98 2.96 -8.27
C PHE A 359 -6.30 3.35 -9.57
N ILE A 360 -6.80 2.80 -10.67
CA ILE A 360 -6.32 3.10 -12.01
C ILE A 360 -7.48 3.74 -12.78
N PRO A 361 -7.35 5.03 -13.19
CA PRO A 361 -8.39 5.69 -13.96
C PRO A 361 -8.44 5.10 -15.37
N THR A 362 -9.47 4.32 -15.64
CA THR A 362 -9.82 3.82 -16.98
C THR A 362 -10.83 4.76 -17.63
N LYS A 363 -10.57 5.17 -18.87
CA LYS A 363 -11.64 5.65 -19.74
C LYS A 363 -12.44 4.42 -20.20
N TYR A 364 -13.73 4.42 -19.89
CA TYR A 364 -14.71 3.49 -20.45
C TYR A 364 -15.18 3.98 -21.83
#